data_AF-A0A2E1RUX4-F1
#
_entry.id   AF-A0A2E1RUX4-F1
#
_cell.length_a   1.000
_cell.length_b   1.000
_cell.length_c   1.000
_cell.angle_alpha   90.00
_cell.angle_beta   90.00
_cell.angle_gamma   90.00
#
_symmetry.space_group_name_H-M   'P 1'
#
loop_
_entity.id
_entity.type
_entity.pdbx_description
1 polymer ?
#
loop_
_entity_poly.entity_id
_entity_poly.type
_entity_poly.pdbx_seq_one_letter_code
_entity_poly.pdbx_strand_id
1 'polypeptide(L)'
;MNSSDSLTTASHAGRIVYNSTAGAVTYTLPATNANSDSAVAGPGADLNNLSNVGATIEIFADITKTGNLVVQVANATDVMVGSALFIDDTSDNVVGFETASTSDTITLNGSTTGGVTYSKIVCTVLASGKWKVSVDSGCTGTPATPFSAAVS
;
A
#
# COMPACT_ATOMS: atom_id res chain seq x y z
N MET A 1 1.28 -12.24 8.26
CA MET A 1 2.41 -12.55 7.38
C MET A 1 3.64 -11.79 7.87
N ASN A 2 4.71 -12.51 8.19
CA ASN A 2 5.91 -11.97 8.82
C ASN A 2 7.15 -12.10 7.93
N SER A 3 6.93 -12.22 6.63
CA SER A 3 7.94 -12.37 5.58
C SER A 3 7.47 -11.63 4.34
N SER A 4 8.41 -11.30 3.45
CA SER A 4 8.09 -10.70 2.14
C SER A 4 7.21 -11.62 1.31
N ASP A 5 6.26 -11.05 0.58
CA ASP A 5 5.32 -11.81 -0.25
C ASP A 5 4.78 -10.98 -1.43
N SER A 6 4.34 -11.68 -2.48
CA SER A 6 3.58 -11.09 -3.58
C SER A 6 2.09 -11.30 -3.32
N LEU A 7 1.40 -10.21 -3.04
CA LEU A 7 -0.01 -10.23 -2.71
C LEU A 7 -0.85 -10.43 -3.96
N THR A 8 -1.93 -11.20 -3.81
CA THR A 8 -2.92 -11.44 -4.85
C THR A 8 -4.28 -10.91 -4.43
N THR A 9 -5.07 -10.47 -5.41
CA THR A 9 -6.47 -10.07 -5.20
C THR A 9 -7.28 -11.23 -4.62
N ALA A 10 -7.11 -12.43 -5.18
CA ALA A 10 -7.83 -13.64 -4.76
C ALA A 10 -7.60 -14.01 -3.28
N SER A 11 -6.39 -13.83 -2.75
CA SER A 11 -6.07 -14.26 -1.38
C SER A 11 -6.14 -13.14 -0.35
N HIS A 12 -6.03 -11.87 -0.76
CA HIS A 12 -5.83 -10.74 0.15
C HIS A 12 -6.85 -9.61 0.01
N ALA A 13 -7.64 -9.53 -1.06
CA ALA A 13 -8.65 -8.49 -1.18
C ALA A 13 -9.70 -8.61 -0.05
N GLY A 14 -10.01 -7.49 0.60
CA GLY A 14 -10.93 -7.43 1.73
C GLY A 14 -10.38 -8.03 3.03
N ARG A 15 -9.09 -8.37 3.09
CA ARG A 15 -8.43 -8.94 4.27
C ARG A 15 -7.28 -8.06 4.75
N ILE A 16 -6.93 -8.23 6.02
CA ILE A 16 -5.78 -7.56 6.63
C ILE A 16 -4.54 -8.46 6.48
N VAL A 17 -3.51 -7.93 5.83
CA VAL A 17 -2.15 -8.46 5.83
C VAL A 17 -1.47 -7.98 7.13
N TYR A 18 -1.64 -8.77 8.18
CA TYR A 18 -1.11 -8.48 9.50
C TYR A 18 0.40 -8.77 9.58
N ASN A 19 1.22 -7.80 9.98
CA ASN A 19 2.66 -7.92 10.17
C ASN A 19 3.04 -7.72 11.64
N SER A 20 3.56 -8.77 12.28
CA SER A 20 4.03 -8.72 13.67
C SER A 20 5.54 -8.96 13.81
N THR A 21 6.29 -8.82 12.70
CA THR A 21 7.76 -8.88 12.74
C THR A 21 8.34 -7.47 12.74
N ALA A 22 9.32 -7.21 13.59
CA ALA A 22 10.01 -5.92 13.59
C ALA A 22 10.98 -5.78 12.40
N GLY A 23 11.48 -6.90 11.86
CA GLY A 23 12.46 -6.91 10.77
C GLY A 23 11.91 -6.45 9.42
N ALA A 24 12.80 -6.36 8.43
CA ALA A 24 12.44 -5.92 7.08
C ALA A 24 11.47 -6.90 6.40
N VAL A 25 10.47 -6.36 5.70
CA VAL A 25 9.51 -7.11 4.88
C VAL A 25 9.13 -6.28 3.65
N THR A 26 8.82 -6.96 2.55
CA THR A 26 8.32 -6.33 1.33
C THR A 26 7.03 -7.01 0.88
N TYR A 27 5.96 -6.23 0.75
CA TYR A 27 4.71 -6.67 0.16
C TYR A 27 4.55 -6.06 -1.22
N THR A 28 4.54 -6.91 -2.24
CA THR A 28 4.31 -6.48 -3.62
C THR A 28 2.82 -6.59 -3.91
N LEU A 29 2.17 -5.48 -4.23
CA LEU A 29 0.76 -5.45 -4.64
C LEU A 29 0.58 -6.17 -5.98
N PRO A 30 -0.61 -6.75 -6.27
CA PRO A 30 -0.89 -7.29 -7.59
C PRO A 30 -0.90 -6.19 -8.65
N ALA A 31 -0.66 -6.53 -9.92
CA ALA A 31 -0.81 -5.57 -11.01
C ALA A 31 -2.27 -5.11 -11.13
N THR A 32 -2.50 -3.83 -11.46
CA THR A 32 -3.87 -3.36 -11.72
C THR A 32 -4.42 -3.98 -13.00
N ASN A 33 -5.72 -4.31 -13.00
CA ASN A 33 -6.44 -4.82 -14.14
C ASN A 33 -7.82 -4.17 -14.17
N ALA A 34 -8.05 -3.28 -15.13
CA ALA A 34 -9.33 -2.60 -15.34
C ALA A 34 -10.03 -3.08 -16.61
N ASN A 35 -9.68 -4.26 -17.14
CA ASN A 35 -10.33 -4.81 -18.31
C ASN A 35 -11.84 -4.98 -18.05
N SER A 36 -12.63 -4.55 -19.02
CA SER A 36 -14.08 -4.73 -18.99
C SER A 36 -14.44 -6.17 -19.37
N ASP A 37 -15.73 -6.49 -19.27
CA ASP A 37 -16.26 -7.77 -19.65
C ASP A 37 -16.03 -8.02 -21.15
N SER A 38 -15.92 -9.29 -21.51
CA SER A 38 -15.78 -9.68 -22.91
C SER A 38 -16.98 -9.19 -23.73
N ALA A 39 -16.77 -8.78 -24.99
CA ALA A 39 -17.86 -8.37 -25.89
C ALA A 39 -18.89 -9.49 -26.19
N VAL A 40 -18.56 -10.74 -25.83
CA VAL A 40 -19.46 -11.91 -25.93
C VAL A 40 -20.08 -12.31 -24.59
N ALA A 41 -19.77 -11.62 -23.49
CA ALA A 41 -20.53 -11.76 -22.26
C ALA A 41 -21.95 -11.25 -22.56
N GLY A 42 -22.97 -12.08 -22.34
CA GLY A 42 -24.35 -11.68 -22.54
C GLY A 42 -24.75 -10.46 -21.68
N PRO A 43 -26.02 -10.02 -21.73
CA PRO A 43 -26.47 -8.89 -20.91
C PRO A 43 -26.21 -9.13 -19.41
N GLY A 44 -25.39 -8.28 -18.78
CA GLY A 44 -24.98 -8.37 -17.37
C GLY A 44 -23.47 -8.22 -17.20
N ALA A 45 -23.00 -8.17 -15.94
CA ALA A 45 -21.57 -8.22 -15.67
C ALA A 45 -21.05 -9.66 -15.79
N ASP A 46 -19.94 -9.90 -16.48
CA ASP A 46 -19.27 -11.20 -16.46
C ASP A 46 -18.70 -11.46 -15.07
N LEU A 47 -19.30 -12.42 -14.35
CA LEU A 47 -18.86 -12.80 -13.02
C LEU A 47 -17.43 -13.38 -13.00
N ASN A 48 -16.89 -13.77 -14.15
CA ASN A 48 -15.52 -14.26 -14.31
C ASN A 48 -14.54 -13.19 -14.83
N ASN A 49 -14.95 -11.91 -14.88
CA ASN A 49 -14.03 -10.85 -15.27
C ASN A 49 -12.86 -10.75 -14.27
N LEU A 50 -11.63 -10.74 -14.79
CA LEU A 50 -10.39 -10.63 -14.03
C LEU A 50 -10.11 -9.20 -13.52
N SER A 51 -11.02 -8.25 -13.76
CA SER A 51 -10.93 -6.89 -13.22
C SER A 51 -10.76 -6.91 -11.71
N ASN A 52 -9.84 -6.09 -11.23
CA ASN A 52 -9.60 -5.92 -9.80
C ASN A 52 -9.86 -4.50 -9.31
N VAL A 53 -10.51 -3.66 -10.14
CA VAL A 53 -10.92 -2.32 -9.73
C VAL A 53 -11.80 -2.39 -8.47
N GLY A 54 -11.47 -1.58 -7.46
CA GLY A 54 -12.12 -1.59 -6.15
C GLY A 54 -11.56 -2.62 -5.16
N ALA A 55 -10.72 -3.57 -5.60
CA ALA A 55 -10.05 -4.49 -4.69
C ALA A 55 -9.19 -3.69 -3.70
N THR A 56 -9.40 -3.94 -2.41
CA THR A 56 -8.72 -3.24 -1.32
C THR A 56 -7.92 -4.23 -0.49
N ILE A 57 -6.66 -3.89 -0.22
CA ILE A 57 -5.75 -4.63 0.63
C ILE A 57 -5.31 -3.70 1.74
N GLU A 58 -5.46 -4.14 2.99
CA GLU A 58 -4.97 -3.42 4.16
C GLU A 58 -3.74 -4.14 4.71
N ILE A 59 -2.64 -3.43 4.88
CA ILE A 59 -1.47 -3.89 5.61
C ILE A 59 -1.49 -3.23 6.98
N PHE A 60 -1.39 -4.02 8.03
CA PHE A 60 -1.38 -3.52 9.41
C PHE A 60 -0.18 -4.09 10.17
N ALA A 61 0.63 -3.22 10.76
CA ALA A 61 1.74 -3.60 11.62
C ALA A 61 1.48 -3.16 13.06
N ASP A 62 1.40 -4.11 13.98
CA ASP A 62 1.21 -3.84 15.42
C ASP A 62 2.53 -3.66 16.17
N ILE A 63 3.65 -3.78 15.47
CA ILE A 63 4.99 -3.69 16.04
C ILE A 63 5.79 -2.58 15.37
N THR A 64 6.55 -1.83 16.16
CA THR A 64 7.49 -0.83 15.62
C THR A 64 8.54 -1.52 14.75
N LYS A 65 8.71 -1.01 13.54
CA LYS A 65 9.68 -1.49 12.57
C LYS A 65 11.10 -1.17 13.02
N THR A 66 12.01 -2.12 12.82
CA THR A 66 13.47 -1.97 12.98
C THR A 66 14.20 -2.16 11.66
N GLY A 67 13.52 -2.73 10.66
CA GLY A 67 13.89 -2.68 9.25
C GLY A 67 12.68 -2.27 8.41
N ASN A 68 12.90 -1.94 7.15
CA ASN A 68 11.87 -1.37 6.28
C ASN A 68 10.66 -2.32 6.10
N LEU A 69 9.46 -1.82 6.38
CA LEU A 69 8.23 -2.35 5.81
C LEU A 69 8.00 -1.63 4.50
N VAL A 70 8.12 -2.37 3.39
CA VAL A 70 7.94 -1.84 2.04
C VAL A 70 6.63 -2.37 1.47
N VAL A 71 5.82 -1.48 0.92
CA VAL A 71 4.68 -1.82 0.06
C VAL A 71 4.93 -1.19 -1.30
N GLN A 72 4.96 -1.99 -2.36
CA GLN A 72 5.27 -1.51 -3.72
C GLN A 72 4.30 -2.09 -4.74
N VAL A 73 4.13 -1.40 -5.87
CA VAL A 73 3.40 -1.94 -7.03
C VAL A 73 4.15 -3.10 -7.69
N ALA A 74 3.45 -3.92 -8.49
CA ALA A 74 4.06 -5.05 -9.19
C ALA A 74 4.91 -4.67 -10.42
N ASN A 75 4.72 -3.47 -10.98
CA ASN A 75 5.26 -3.10 -12.28
C ASN A 75 5.47 -1.58 -12.40
N ALA A 76 6.30 -1.16 -13.35
CA ALA A 76 6.65 0.24 -13.57
C ALA A 76 5.53 1.11 -14.19
N THR A 77 4.39 0.52 -14.54
CA THR A 77 3.25 1.26 -15.12
C THR A 77 2.19 1.64 -14.09
N ASP A 78 2.16 0.95 -12.95
CA ASP A 78 1.26 1.25 -11.85
C ASP A 78 1.87 2.35 -10.96
N VAL A 79 1.06 3.34 -10.58
CA VAL A 79 1.46 4.40 -9.64
C VAL A 79 0.47 4.53 -8.48
N MET A 80 0.93 5.13 -7.40
CA MET A 80 0.18 5.41 -6.19
C MET A 80 -0.31 6.85 -6.18
N VAL A 81 -1.57 7.03 -5.79
CA VAL A 81 -2.23 8.33 -5.64
C VAL A 81 -2.84 8.38 -4.24
N GLY A 82 -2.37 9.27 -3.40
CA GLY A 82 -2.89 9.36 -2.04
C GLY A 82 -2.01 10.14 -1.08
N SER A 83 -2.14 9.81 0.20
CA SER A 83 -1.45 10.52 1.26
C SER A 83 -1.03 9.62 2.42
N ALA A 84 -0.10 10.13 3.21
CA ALA A 84 0.30 9.59 4.49
C ALA A 84 0.06 10.64 5.58
N LEU A 85 -0.48 10.21 6.72
CA LEU A 85 -0.64 11.01 7.93
C LEU A 85 0.15 10.36 9.05
N PHE A 86 1.06 11.12 9.65
CA PHE A 86 1.88 10.68 10.78
C PHE A 86 1.55 11.49 12.04
N ILE A 87 1.38 10.79 13.15
CA ILE A 87 1.46 11.39 14.48
C ILE A 87 2.95 11.52 14.82
N ASP A 88 3.44 12.76 14.91
CA ASP A 88 4.81 13.07 15.25
C ASP A 88 5.00 13.06 16.76
N ASP A 89 5.58 11.97 17.28
CA ASP A 89 5.83 11.74 18.70
C ASP A 89 6.87 12.72 19.29
N THR A 90 7.56 13.49 18.43
CA THR A 90 8.50 14.53 18.87
C THR A 90 7.86 15.89 19.10
N SER A 91 6.69 16.14 18.49
CA SER A 91 6.05 17.46 18.51
C SER A 91 4.54 17.46 18.74
N ASP A 92 3.93 16.30 19.00
CA ASP A 92 2.48 16.08 19.17
C ASP A 92 1.63 16.60 18.00
N ASN A 93 2.23 16.77 16.83
CA ASN A 93 1.56 17.25 15.62
C ASN A 93 1.13 16.10 14.70
N VAL A 94 0.20 16.39 13.80
CA VAL A 94 -0.05 15.55 12.63
C VAL A 94 0.68 16.15 11.43
N VAL A 95 1.53 15.35 10.78
CA VAL A 95 2.23 15.73 9.56
C VAL A 95 1.73 14.91 8.38
N GLY A 96 1.41 15.61 7.29
CA GLY A 96 0.88 15.00 6.07
C GLY A 96 1.90 14.99 4.93
N PHE A 97 1.90 13.91 4.15
CA PHE A 97 2.66 13.79 2.91
C PHE A 97 1.74 13.33 1.78
N GLU A 98 1.98 13.83 0.57
CA GLU A 98 1.28 13.41 -0.64
C GLU A 98 2.20 12.61 -1.56
N THR A 99 1.61 11.72 -2.34
CA THR A 99 2.32 11.01 -3.41
C THR A 99 2.75 11.97 -4.53
N ALA A 100 3.91 11.71 -5.13
CA ALA A 100 4.29 12.31 -6.41
C ALA A 100 3.63 11.55 -7.59
N SER A 101 3.70 12.11 -8.80
CA SER A 101 3.15 11.47 -10.01
C SER A 101 3.80 10.12 -10.36
N THR A 102 5.00 9.86 -9.83
CA THR A 102 5.78 8.64 -10.05
C THR A 102 5.90 7.78 -8.79
N SER A 103 5.18 8.11 -7.71
CA SER A 103 5.24 7.30 -6.50
C SER A 103 4.72 5.89 -6.78
N ASP A 104 5.51 4.88 -6.47
CA ASP A 104 5.20 3.47 -6.74
C ASP A 104 5.51 2.58 -5.52
N THR A 105 6.07 3.18 -4.46
CA THR A 105 6.60 2.50 -3.27
C THR A 105 6.35 3.32 -2.02
N ILE A 106 5.86 2.67 -0.97
CA ILE A 106 5.73 3.16 0.41
C ILE A 106 6.77 2.44 1.27
N THR A 107 7.58 3.18 2.04
CA THR A 107 8.56 2.62 2.98
C THR A 107 8.37 3.18 4.38
N LEU A 108 8.05 2.32 5.35
CA LEU A 108 7.99 2.65 6.78
C LEU A 108 9.21 2.04 7.51
N ASN A 109 9.93 2.83 8.31
CA ASN A 109 11.21 2.43 8.90
C ASN A 109 11.25 2.41 10.44
N GLY A 110 10.15 2.75 11.11
CA GLY A 110 10.05 2.87 12.57
C GLY A 110 10.59 4.17 13.14
N SER A 111 11.01 5.09 12.28
CA SER A 111 11.58 6.40 12.62
C SER A 111 10.96 7.48 11.72
N THR A 112 11.73 8.13 10.85
CA THR A 112 11.30 9.33 10.09
C THR A 112 10.17 9.08 9.10
N THR A 113 10.07 7.90 8.49
CA THR A 113 9.04 7.61 7.47
C THR A 113 7.82 6.87 8.04
N GLY A 114 7.62 6.97 9.34
CA GLY A 114 6.59 6.23 10.06
C GLY A 114 7.01 4.78 10.36
N GLY A 115 6.07 3.93 10.77
CA GLY A 115 6.33 2.52 11.06
C GLY A 115 6.42 2.17 12.54
N VAL A 116 5.92 3.02 13.44
CA VAL A 116 5.72 2.62 14.84
C VAL A 116 4.58 1.60 14.96
N THR A 117 4.28 1.11 16.16
CA THR A 117 3.08 0.30 16.41
C THR A 117 1.83 0.96 15.80
N TYR A 118 0.75 0.23 15.52
CA TYR A 118 -0.48 0.67 14.83
C TYR A 118 -0.37 1.12 13.35
N SER A 119 0.80 1.01 12.72
CA SER A 119 0.97 1.45 11.32
C SER A 119 0.05 0.71 10.36
N LYS A 120 -0.68 1.47 9.54
CA LYS A 120 -1.71 0.98 8.62
C LYS A 120 -1.50 1.57 7.23
N ILE A 121 -1.54 0.71 6.22
CA ILE A 121 -1.50 1.09 4.80
C ILE A 121 -2.70 0.46 4.12
N VAL A 122 -3.58 1.29 3.56
CA VAL A 122 -4.72 0.83 2.77
C VAL A 122 -4.43 1.12 1.30
N CYS A 123 -4.47 0.07 0.47
CA CYS A 123 -4.26 0.14 -0.97
C CYS A 123 -5.53 -0.33 -1.69
N THR A 124 -6.13 0.52 -2.52
CA THR A 124 -7.30 0.19 -3.33
C THR A 124 -6.99 0.39 -4.80
N VAL A 125 -7.33 -0.57 -5.66
CA VAL A 125 -7.23 -0.36 -7.11
C VAL A 125 -8.25 0.70 -7.52
N LEU A 126 -7.78 1.84 -8.01
CA LEU A 126 -8.63 2.95 -8.42
C LEU A 126 -9.04 2.84 -9.89
N ALA A 127 -8.07 2.54 -10.75
CA ALA A 127 -8.22 2.40 -12.20
C ALA A 127 -6.97 1.69 -12.77
N SER A 128 -6.95 1.48 -14.09
CA SER A 128 -5.73 1.01 -14.78
C SER A 128 -4.55 1.92 -14.44
N GLY A 129 -3.43 1.33 -14.05
CA GLY A 129 -2.21 2.05 -13.70
C GLY A 129 -2.28 2.80 -12.35
N LYS A 130 -3.36 2.69 -11.57
CA LYS A 130 -3.56 3.56 -10.39
C LYS A 130 -4.04 2.81 -9.15
N TRP A 131 -3.24 2.94 -8.10
CA TRP A 131 -3.57 2.57 -6.73
C TRP A 131 -3.93 3.82 -5.92
N LYS A 132 -5.12 3.84 -5.32
CA LYS A 132 -5.41 4.78 -4.23
C LYS A 132 -4.72 4.26 -2.97
N VAL A 133 -3.93 5.09 -2.31
CA VAL A 133 -3.23 4.73 -1.07
C VAL A 133 -3.57 5.66 0.08
N SER A 134 -3.63 5.12 1.29
CA SER A 134 -3.73 5.88 2.54
C SER A 134 -2.81 5.25 3.56
N VAL A 135 -1.90 6.04 4.13
CA VAL A 135 -1.02 5.61 5.21
C VAL A 135 -1.39 6.36 6.48
N ASP A 136 -1.49 5.64 7.58
CA ASP A 136 -1.81 6.14 8.92
C ASP A 136 -0.83 5.48 9.89
N SER A 137 0.02 6.27 10.53
CA SER A 137 1.14 5.78 11.33
C SER A 137 1.62 6.86 12.30
N GLY A 138 2.69 6.58 13.02
CA GLY A 138 3.45 7.56 13.78
C GLY A 138 4.94 7.41 13.51
N CYS A 139 5.69 8.44 13.87
CA CYS A 139 7.14 8.53 13.69
C CYS A 139 7.81 9.02 14.98
N THR A 140 9.03 8.55 15.23
CA THR A 140 9.82 8.90 16.43
C THR A 140 10.94 9.91 16.15
N GLY A 141 11.14 10.27 14.88
CA GLY A 141 12.11 11.30 14.45
C GLY A 141 11.41 12.35 13.59
N THR A 142 12.18 13.29 13.03
CA THR A 142 11.63 14.32 12.13
C THR A 142 10.91 13.66 10.95
N PRO A 143 9.59 13.90 10.79
CA PRO A 143 8.79 13.26 9.76
C PRO A 143 9.35 13.49 8.36
N ALA A 144 9.40 12.43 7.54
CA ALA A 144 9.80 12.46 6.14
C ALA A 144 8.82 11.65 5.30
N THR A 145 8.70 11.99 4.01
CA THR A 145 7.79 11.28 3.11
C THR A 145 8.12 9.78 3.05
N PRO A 146 7.12 8.88 3.17
CA PRO A 146 7.34 7.46 2.95
C PRO A 146 7.29 7.08 1.47
N PHE A 147 6.90 8.01 0.58
CA PHE A 147 6.67 7.74 -0.83
C PHE A 147 7.94 7.91 -1.66
N SER A 148 8.19 6.99 -2.57
CA SER A 148 9.32 7.02 -3.51
C SER A 148 8.96 6.37 -4.85
N ALA A 149 9.84 6.54 -5.84
CA ALA A 149 9.82 5.83 -7.11
C ALA A 149 11.01 4.85 -7.12
N ALA A 150 10.73 3.56 -7.02
CA ALA A 150 11.73 2.50 -6.87
C ALA A 150 11.44 1.26 -7.74
N VAL A 151 10.28 1.19 -8.39
CA VAL A 151 9.92 0.10 -9.30
C VAL A 151 10.23 0.52 -10.74
N SER A 152 10.91 -0.35 -11.50
CA SER A 152 11.37 -0.07 -12.87
C SER A 152 11.13 -1.24 -13.82
#